data_AF-A0A6A3CC49-F1
#
_entry.id   AF-A0A6A3CC49-F1
#
_cell.length_a   1.000
_cell.length_b   1.000
_cell.length_c   1.000
_cell.angle_alpha   90.00
_cell.angle_beta   90.00
_cell.angle_gamma   90.00
#
_symmetry.space_group_name_H-M   'P 1'
#
loop_
_entity.id
_entity.type
_entity.pdbx_description
1 polymer ?
#
loop_
_entity_poly.entity_id
_entity_poly.type
_entity_poly.pdbx_seq_one_letter_code
_entity_poly.pdbx_strand_id
1 'polypeptide(L)'
;MMEAISNIKESDVSMGTMSVSSALYARVKTGELVLRQGYNQLIENLTILETGEPIYSPITQEGPLLTEDLIRETEELVLRTGSVGAGCSRLLSDMQGFKAANPGCVLEDFVRWHSPPDWIETEASNDVTGRRGQLSSRMQKEGNLWRELWETSKPVPAIKQTPLYDEDMAVEGILHFFENIPVTDLFQQLFLSLLGLGFVSAEDKLPADENLSKLFYKCQGFVVATCQRNVWNDNWTSFARWVYETVETMLASPEEVIMTLKQAEETPMQENGSPTDSELNHCFLKLGFIFVSKDED
;
A
#
# COMPACT_ATOMS: atom_id res chain seq x y z
N MET A 1 52.52 7.38 12.98
CA MET A 1 53.39 8.13 12.06
C MET A 1 52.96 7.79 10.64
N MET A 2 52.11 8.61 10.05
CA MET A 2 52.05 8.93 8.62
C MET A 2 50.92 9.94 8.42
N GLU A 3 51.31 11.20 8.29
CA GLU A 3 50.49 12.28 7.76
C GLU A 3 50.30 12.08 6.25
N ALA A 4 49.13 12.44 5.74
CA ALA A 4 48.93 12.71 4.33
C ALA A 4 48.19 14.05 4.21
N ILE A 5 48.97 15.10 3.96
CA ILE A 5 48.52 16.41 3.48
C ILE A 5 48.40 16.30 1.97
N SER A 6 47.26 16.69 1.39
CA SER A 6 47.26 17.17 0.00
C SER A 6 46.16 18.21 -0.21
N ASN A 7 46.64 19.46 -0.23
CA ASN A 7 45.99 20.65 -0.78
C ASN A 7 45.24 20.36 -2.10
N ILE A 8 43.97 20.74 -2.15
CA ILE A 8 43.29 21.07 -3.40
C ILE A 8 42.72 22.48 -3.25
N LYS A 9 43.17 23.33 -4.17
CA LYS A 9 42.98 24.78 -4.24
C LYS A 9 41.51 25.19 -4.19
N GLU A 10 41.25 26.23 -3.41
CA GLU A 10 40.10 27.13 -3.57
C GLU A 10 40.04 27.63 -5.02
N SER A 11 38.88 27.44 -5.64
CA SER A 11 38.46 28.22 -6.80
C SER A 11 37.27 29.06 -6.38
N ASP A 12 37.53 30.36 -6.22
CA ASP A 12 36.52 31.40 -6.04
C ASP A 12 35.45 31.32 -7.12
N VAL A 13 34.21 31.01 -6.70
CA VAL A 13 33.01 31.41 -7.43
C VAL A 13 32.11 32.13 -6.43
N SER A 14 32.20 33.46 -6.47
CA SER A 14 31.34 34.37 -5.74
C SER A 14 29.92 34.31 -6.32
N MET A 15 28.97 33.72 -5.58
CA MET A 15 27.56 34.04 -5.69
C MET A 15 26.92 34.02 -4.31
N GLY A 16 26.73 35.21 -3.76
CA GLY A 16 25.77 35.52 -2.70
C GLY A 16 25.97 34.79 -1.37
N THR A 17 26.77 35.37 -0.48
CA THR A 17 26.64 35.16 0.97
C THR A 17 25.28 35.68 1.44
N MET A 18 24.20 34.92 1.18
CA MET A 18 23.08 34.92 2.12
C MET A 18 23.67 34.43 3.44
N SER A 19 23.66 35.30 4.45
CA SER A 19 24.25 35.01 5.75
C SER A 19 23.85 33.61 6.19
N VAL A 20 24.81 32.73 6.46
CA VAL A 20 24.56 31.36 6.95
C VAL A 20 23.67 31.37 8.21
N SER A 21 23.65 32.49 8.94
CA SER A 21 22.71 32.73 10.05
C SER A 21 21.25 32.83 9.62
N SER A 22 20.94 33.34 8.42
CA SER A 22 19.57 33.48 7.91
C SER A 22 18.96 32.14 7.48
N ALA A 23 19.79 31.15 7.15
CA ALA A 23 19.32 29.80 6.83
C ALA A 23 19.02 28.98 8.09
N LEU A 24 19.72 29.26 9.19
CA LEU A 24 19.57 28.52 10.45
C LEU A 24 18.45 29.08 11.33
N TYR A 25 18.15 30.37 11.23
CA TYR A 25 17.18 31.04 12.10
C TYR A 25 16.05 31.65 11.26
N ALA A 26 14.83 31.61 11.79
CA ALA A 26 13.67 32.32 11.26
C ALA A 26 13.29 33.45 12.21
N ARG A 27 12.97 34.62 11.67
CA ARG A 27 12.36 35.70 12.45
C ARG A 27 10.87 35.43 12.61
N VAL A 28 10.40 35.36 13.85
CA VAL A 28 8.97 35.28 14.17
C VAL A 28 8.35 36.67 14.28
N LYS A 29 7.02 36.78 14.32
CA LYS A 29 6.28 38.05 14.46
C LYS A 29 6.74 38.95 15.61
N THR A 30 7.24 38.37 16.70
CA THR A 30 7.77 39.10 17.86
C THR A 30 9.13 39.75 17.60
N GLY A 31 9.76 39.46 16.46
CA GLY A 31 11.11 39.91 16.11
C GLY A 31 12.22 38.99 16.62
N GLU A 32 11.88 37.97 17.41
CA GLU A 32 12.83 36.97 17.92
C GLU A 32 13.32 36.05 16.80
N LEU A 33 14.57 35.60 16.92
CA LEU A 33 15.18 34.64 16.01
C LEU A 33 15.08 33.24 16.62
N VAL A 34 14.33 32.36 15.96
CA VAL A 34 14.13 30.97 16.39
C VAL A 34 14.90 30.04 15.48
N LEU A 35 15.61 29.08 16.06
CA LEU A 35 16.37 28.06 15.32
C LEU A 35 15.42 27.14 14.54
N ARG A 36 15.66 26.98 13.24
CA ARG A 36 14.98 26.01 12.38
C ARG A 36 15.52 24.61 12.66
N GLN A 37 14.64 23.62 12.81
CA GLN A 37 15.01 22.23 13.07
C GLN A 37 14.38 21.30 12.03
N GLY A 38 15.15 20.30 11.59
CA GLY A 38 14.65 19.29 10.65
C GLY A 38 14.28 19.86 9.28
N TYR A 39 14.94 20.94 8.84
CA TYR A 39 14.79 21.46 7.48
C TYR A 39 15.64 20.65 6.51
N ASN A 40 15.14 20.47 5.28
CA ASN A 40 15.84 19.79 4.20
C ASN A 40 16.31 20.80 3.14
N GLN A 41 15.37 21.31 2.33
CA GLN A 41 15.68 22.18 1.19
C GLN A 41 14.86 23.47 1.25
N LEU A 42 15.45 24.58 0.81
CA LEU A 42 14.74 25.83 0.58
C LEU A 42 13.73 25.66 -0.56
N ILE A 43 12.50 26.13 -0.37
CA ILE A 43 11.50 26.14 -1.43
C ILE A 43 11.52 27.49 -2.13
N GLU A 44 11.95 27.48 -3.39
CA GLU A 44 12.00 28.68 -4.20
C GLU A 44 10.59 29.27 -4.39
N ASN A 45 10.49 30.61 -4.36
CA ASN A 45 9.25 31.39 -4.54
C ASN A 45 8.19 31.28 -3.42
N LEU A 46 8.49 30.59 -2.32
CA LEU A 46 7.61 30.45 -1.17
C LEU A 46 8.20 31.14 0.07
N THR A 47 7.46 32.12 0.59
CA THR A 47 7.75 32.83 1.84
C THR A 47 6.59 32.68 2.80
N ILE A 48 6.92 32.68 4.09
CA ILE A 48 5.97 32.67 5.21
C ILE A 48 5.10 33.92 5.10
N LEU A 49 3.78 33.75 5.06
CA LEU A 49 2.85 34.86 4.84
C LEU A 49 2.93 35.95 5.91
N GLU A 50 3.28 35.58 7.14
CA GLU A 50 3.27 36.49 8.29
C GLU A 50 4.57 37.29 8.47
N THR A 51 5.72 36.68 8.14
CA THR A 51 7.04 37.24 8.44
C THR A 51 7.85 37.57 7.18
N GLY A 52 7.45 37.05 6.02
CA GLY A 52 8.17 37.18 4.76
C GLY A 52 9.46 36.36 4.68
N GLU A 53 9.76 35.56 5.70
CA GLU A 53 10.93 34.67 5.73
C GLU A 53 10.77 33.52 4.72
N PRO A 54 11.88 32.98 4.18
CA PRO A 54 11.81 31.82 3.27
C PRO A 54 11.20 30.58 3.93
N ILE A 55 10.45 29.79 3.16
CA ILE A 55 9.94 28.48 3.58
C ILE A 55 10.95 27.39 3.22
N TYR A 56 11.21 26.49 4.16
CA TYR A 56 12.01 25.29 3.95
C TYR A 56 11.13 24.05 4.03
N SER A 57 11.36 23.11 3.12
CA SER A 57 10.73 21.79 3.17
C SER A 57 11.24 21.04 4.40
N PRO A 58 10.37 20.55 5.29
CA PRO A 58 10.77 19.73 6.42
C PRO A 58 11.26 18.35 5.95
N ILE A 59 12.11 17.74 6.76
CA ILE A 59 12.33 16.29 6.73
C ILE A 59 11.07 15.66 7.31
N THR A 60 10.37 14.85 6.52
CA THR A 60 9.18 14.10 6.93
C THR A 60 9.56 12.67 7.28
N GLN A 61 8.74 12.01 8.11
CA GLN A 61 8.87 10.57 8.31
C GLN A 61 8.31 9.83 7.09
N GLU A 62 8.91 8.71 6.71
CA GLU A 62 8.31 7.79 5.73
C GLU A 62 7.18 7.01 6.41
N GLY A 63 6.08 6.81 5.69
CA GLY A 63 4.93 6.07 6.21
C GLY A 63 5.14 4.57 5.99
N PRO A 64 4.55 3.71 6.83
CA PRO A 64 4.64 2.27 6.60
C PRO A 64 3.98 1.88 5.28
N LEU A 65 4.57 0.89 4.62
CA LEU A 65 3.91 0.17 3.55
C LEU A 65 3.00 -0.87 4.18
N LEU A 66 1.69 -0.64 4.09
CA LEU A 66 0.70 -1.54 4.64
C LEU A 66 0.11 -2.41 3.52
N THR A 67 -0.12 -3.69 3.83
CA THR A 67 -0.94 -4.56 2.98
C THR A 67 -2.42 -4.18 3.09
N GLU A 68 -3.22 -4.55 2.10
CA GLU A 68 -4.67 -4.28 2.10
C GLU A 68 -5.36 -4.80 3.37
N ASP A 69 -4.96 -5.98 3.85
CA ASP A 69 -5.52 -6.57 5.07
C ASP A 69 -5.19 -5.73 6.32
N LEU A 70 -3.96 -5.23 6.42
CA LEU A 70 -3.54 -4.35 7.51
C LEU A 70 -4.23 -2.98 7.44
N ILE A 71 -4.46 -2.45 6.24
CA ILE A 71 -5.23 -1.21 6.04
C ILE A 71 -6.64 -1.42 6.58
N ARG A 72 -7.31 -2.51 6.18
CA ARG A 72 -8.68 -2.82 6.61
C ARG A 72 -8.77 -3.03 8.13
N GLU A 73 -7.83 -3.76 8.74
CA GLU A 73 -7.79 -3.93 10.21
C GLU A 73 -7.58 -2.60 10.94
N THR A 74 -6.70 -1.75 10.42
CA THR A 74 -6.44 -0.43 11.00
C THR A 74 -7.68 0.46 10.93
N GLU A 75 -8.38 0.46 9.80
CA GLU A 75 -9.64 1.18 9.64
C GLU A 75 -10.73 0.67 10.58
N GLU A 76 -10.86 -0.65 10.74
CA GLU A 76 -11.82 -1.24 11.68
C GLU A 76 -11.49 -0.88 13.14
N LEU A 77 -10.22 -0.92 13.51
CA LEU A 77 -9.73 -0.51 14.82
C LEU A 77 -10.07 0.95 15.11
N VAL A 78 -9.85 1.83 14.14
CA VAL A 78 -10.21 3.26 14.22
C VAL A 78 -11.70 3.44 14.42
N LEU A 79 -12.54 2.74 13.64
CA LEU A 79 -13.99 2.80 13.78
C LEU A 79 -14.47 2.31 15.15
N ARG A 80 -13.85 1.26 15.69
CA ARG A 80 -14.21 0.66 16.97
C ARG A 80 -13.75 1.49 18.17
N THR A 81 -12.56 2.06 18.11
CA THR A 81 -11.93 2.79 19.23
C THR A 81 -12.16 4.30 19.19
N GLY A 82 -12.60 4.83 18.05
CA GLY A 82 -12.66 6.28 17.81
C GLY A 82 -11.28 6.94 17.77
N SER A 83 -10.22 6.17 17.53
CA SER A 83 -8.84 6.65 17.49
C SER A 83 -8.53 7.42 16.19
N VAL A 84 -7.33 8.00 16.13
CA VAL A 84 -6.86 8.75 14.97
C VAL A 84 -6.24 7.77 13.97
N GLY A 85 -6.80 7.69 12.76
CA GLY A 85 -6.30 6.77 11.73
C GLY A 85 -4.89 7.07 11.22
N ALA A 86 -4.31 6.13 10.48
CA ALA A 86 -2.94 6.22 9.98
C ALA A 86 -2.69 7.50 9.14
N GLY A 87 -3.66 7.89 8.30
CA GLY A 87 -3.57 9.12 7.50
C GLY A 87 -3.49 10.40 8.35
N CYS A 88 -4.23 10.46 9.45
CA CYS A 88 -4.22 11.59 10.36
C CYS A 88 -2.94 11.64 11.21
N SER A 89 -2.40 10.48 11.59
CA SER A 89 -1.10 10.37 12.27
C SER A 89 0.03 10.87 11.38
N ARG A 90 0.03 10.49 10.09
CA ARG A 90 0.98 11.00 9.09
C ARG A 90 0.85 12.50 8.90
N LEU A 91 -0.37 13.01 8.75
CA LEU A 91 -0.61 14.45 8.62
C LEU A 91 -0.11 15.22 9.84
N LEU A 92 -0.34 14.70 11.05
CA LEU A 92 0.16 15.30 12.28
C LEU A 92 1.69 15.34 12.32
N SER A 93 2.36 14.24 11.93
CA SER A 93 3.82 14.16 11.81
C SER A 93 4.37 15.21 10.83
N ASP A 94 3.75 15.35 9.66
CA ASP A 94 4.13 16.33 8.64
C ASP A 94 3.97 17.77 9.16
N MET A 95 2.86 18.08 9.85
CA MET A 95 2.62 19.38 10.45
C MET A 95 3.64 19.73 11.53
N GLN A 96 3.96 18.77 12.41
CA GLN A 96 4.98 18.95 13.44
C GLN A 96 6.36 19.24 12.84
N GLY A 97 6.73 18.52 11.78
CA GLY A 97 7.99 18.69 11.06
C GLY A 97 8.04 20.05 10.37
N PHE A 98 6.96 20.45 9.71
CA PHE A 98 6.86 21.74 9.03
C PHE A 98 6.99 22.92 10.01
N LYS A 99 6.32 22.87 11.16
CA LYS A 99 6.45 23.89 12.22
C LYS A 99 7.87 23.97 12.79
N ALA A 100 8.56 22.84 12.91
CA ALA A 100 9.95 22.81 13.38
C ALA A 100 10.91 23.45 12.35
N ALA A 101 10.70 23.18 11.06
CA ALA A 101 11.50 23.74 9.98
C ALA A 101 11.20 25.23 9.72
N ASN A 102 9.97 25.68 9.99
CA ASN A 102 9.48 27.02 9.71
C ASN A 102 8.86 27.69 10.94
N PRO A 103 9.66 28.24 11.86
CA PRO A 103 9.12 28.98 13.00
C PRO A 103 8.28 30.19 12.55
N GLY A 104 7.09 30.33 13.13
CA GLY A 104 6.16 31.41 12.79
C GLY A 104 5.30 31.15 11.55
N CYS A 105 5.30 29.92 11.03
CA CYS A 105 4.39 29.53 9.94
C CYS A 105 2.94 29.42 10.41
N VAL A 106 2.01 29.62 9.48
CA VAL A 106 0.57 29.39 9.66
C VAL A 106 0.09 28.18 8.85
N LEU A 107 -1.15 27.75 9.08
CA LEU A 107 -1.74 26.61 8.37
C LEU A 107 -1.75 26.84 6.85
N GLU A 108 -1.94 28.08 6.43
CA GLU A 108 -1.91 28.51 5.03
C GLU A 108 -0.54 28.23 4.38
N ASP A 109 0.56 28.46 5.09
CA ASP A 109 1.91 28.16 4.60
C ASP A 109 2.12 26.65 4.45
N PHE A 110 1.58 25.87 5.38
CA PHE A 110 1.63 24.40 5.31
C PHE A 110 0.81 23.88 4.12
N VAL A 111 -0.40 24.39 3.90
CA VAL A 111 -1.26 23.98 2.79
C VAL A 111 -0.62 24.30 1.45
N ARG A 112 0.00 25.47 1.30
CA ARG A 112 0.75 25.84 0.08
C ARG A 112 1.87 24.85 -0.27
N TRP A 113 2.44 24.20 0.74
CA TRP A 113 3.50 23.20 0.57
C TRP A 113 2.94 21.77 0.40
N HIS A 114 2.05 21.34 1.28
CA HIS A 114 1.56 19.95 1.37
C HIS A 114 0.43 19.64 0.39
N SER A 115 -0.45 20.62 0.13
CA SER A 115 -1.56 20.52 -0.81
C SER A 115 -1.73 21.80 -1.63
N PRO A 116 -0.83 22.09 -2.59
CA PRO A 116 -0.94 23.26 -3.46
C PRO A 116 -2.32 23.47 -4.12
N PRO A 117 -3.08 22.41 -4.50
CA PRO A 117 -4.43 22.58 -5.05
C PRO A 117 -5.46 23.18 -4.07
N ASP A 118 -5.20 23.15 -2.77
CA ASP A 118 -6.07 23.73 -1.74
C ASP A 118 -5.84 25.21 -1.48
N TRP A 119 -4.83 25.78 -2.12
CA TRP A 119 -4.53 27.19 -2.03
C TRP A 119 -5.13 27.92 -3.23
N ILE A 120 -6.03 28.87 -2.96
CA ILE A 120 -6.62 29.72 -3.98
C ILE A 120 -5.89 31.05 -3.97
N GLU A 121 -5.10 31.32 -5.01
CA GLU A 121 -4.51 32.64 -5.20
C GLU A 121 -5.63 33.64 -5.54
N THR A 122 -5.74 34.71 -4.76
CA THR A 122 -6.64 35.82 -5.11
C THR A 122 -5.92 36.72 -6.10
N GLU A 123 -6.47 36.86 -7.30
CA GLU A 123 -5.96 37.77 -8.33
C GLU A 123 -5.71 39.17 -7.75
N ALA A 124 -4.57 39.74 -8.09
CA ALA A 124 -4.05 40.96 -7.48
C ALA A 124 -5.02 42.14 -7.66
N SER A 125 -5.81 42.46 -6.62
CA SER A 125 -6.28 43.83 -6.42
C SER A 125 -5.04 44.71 -6.17
N ASN A 126 -4.95 45.84 -6.87
CA ASN A 126 -3.82 46.78 -6.95
C ASN A 126 -3.32 47.42 -5.63
N ASP A 127 -3.50 46.78 -4.48
CA ASP A 127 -2.92 47.20 -3.21
C ASP A 127 -1.54 46.56 -3.00
N VAL A 128 -0.59 47.41 -2.61
CA VAL A 128 0.86 47.20 -2.50
C VAL A 128 1.25 46.20 -1.38
N THR A 129 0.32 45.35 -0.92
CA THR A 129 0.54 44.34 0.12
C THR A 129 0.32 42.92 -0.43
N GLY A 130 1.34 42.47 -1.17
CA GLY A 130 1.62 41.13 -1.70
C GLY A 130 0.66 39.96 -1.38
N ARG A 131 0.25 39.28 -2.46
CA ARG A 131 -0.10 37.84 -2.54
C ARG A 131 -0.86 37.27 -1.33
N ARG A 132 -2.04 37.82 -1.01
CA ARG A 132 -2.97 37.15 -0.08
C ARG A 132 -3.86 36.19 -0.85
N GLY A 133 -3.46 34.91 -0.90
CA GLY A 133 -4.38 33.83 -1.26
C GLY A 133 -5.27 33.43 -0.07
N GLN A 134 -6.22 32.54 -0.31
CA GLN A 134 -7.16 32.03 0.68
C GLN A 134 -7.18 30.49 0.62
N LEU A 135 -7.47 29.86 1.75
CA LEU A 135 -7.72 28.42 1.80
C LEU A 135 -8.96 28.05 0.99
N SER A 136 -8.99 26.86 0.41
CA SER A 136 -10.16 26.35 -0.31
C SER A 136 -11.41 26.27 0.58
N SER A 137 -12.60 26.32 -0.03
CA SER A 137 -13.88 26.25 0.72
C SER A 137 -14.01 24.98 1.57
N ARG A 138 -13.32 23.88 1.22
CA ARG A 138 -13.29 22.66 2.05
C ARG A 138 -12.47 22.87 3.33
N MET A 139 -11.37 23.62 3.24
CA MET A 139 -10.46 23.87 4.36
C MET A 139 -10.96 24.98 5.31
N GLN A 140 -11.82 25.86 4.83
CA GLN A 140 -12.45 26.91 5.63
C GLN A 140 -13.67 26.45 6.45
N LYS A 141 -14.14 25.20 6.27
CA LYS A 141 -15.28 24.68 7.04
C LYS A 141 -15.00 24.69 8.54
N GLU A 142 -15.99 25.06 9.33
CA GLU A 142 -15.95 24.94 10.78
C GLU A 142 -15.81 23.45 11.17
N GLY A 143 -14.95 23.16 12.16
CA GLY A 143 -14.62 21.78 12.55
C GLY A 143 -13.72 21.03 11.57
N ASN A 144 -12.97 21.74 10.70
CA ASN A 144 -12.00 21.08 9.83
C ASN A 144 -10.88 20.39 10.63
N LEU A 145 -10.77 19.07 10.45
CA LEU A 145 -9.77 18.21 11.09
C LEU A 145 -8.33 18.72 10.91
N TRP A 146 -7.99 19.27 9.73
CA TRP A 146 -6.63 19.79 9.49
C TRP A 146 -6.30 20.97 10.40
N ARG A 147 -7.30 21.83 10.69
CA ARG A 147 -7.11 22.95 11.61
C ARG A 147 -6.95 22.46 13.04
N GLU A 148 -7.75 21.48 13.46
CA GLU A 148 -7.63 20.88 14.79
C GLU A 148 -6.26 20.20 15.00
N LEU A 149 -5.81 19.42 14.02
CA LEU A 149 -4.47 18.81 14.02
C LEU A 149 -3.38 19.87 14.00
N TRP A 150 -3.57 20.96 13.25
CA TRP A 150 -2.63 22.06 13.24
C TRP A 150 -2.51 22.72 14.60
N GLU A 151 -3.61 23.08 15.26
CA GLU A 151 -3.59 23.73 16.58
C GLU A 151 -2.98 22.82 17.67
N THR A 152 -3.20 21.50 17.58
CA THR A 152 -2.64 20.53 18.53
C THR A 152 -1.18 20.16 18.25
N SER A 153 -0.69 20.36 17.01
CA SER A 153 0.68 20.02 16.60
C SER A 153 1.72 20.97 17.23
N LYS A 154 2.81 20.37 17.73
CA LYS A 154 3.98 21.06 18.30
C LYS A 154 5.11 21.11 17.28
N PRO A 155 6.01 22.12 17.32
CA PRO A 155 7.19 22.15 16.46
C PRO A 155 8.20 21.08 16.90
N VAL A 156 8.15 19.91 16.27
CA VAL A 156 9.04 18.77 16.57
C VAL A 156 9.62 18.24 15.25
N PRO A 157 10.96 18.14 15.09
CA PRO A 157 11.55 17.60 13.87
C PRO A 157 11.39 16.07 13.80
N ALA A 158 11.36 15.49 12.60
CA ALA A 158 11.11 14.05 12.38
C ALA A 158 11.92 13.10 13.28
N ILE A 159 13.20 13.40 13.53
CA ILE A 159 14.09 12.58 14.38
C ILE A 159 13.68 12.52 15.86
N LYS A 160 12.82 13.44 16.33
CA LYS A 160 12.31 13.50 17.71
C LYS A 160 10.82 13.16 17.80
N GLN A 161 10.17 12.95 16.67
CA GLN A 161 8.76 12.57 16.63
C GLN A 161 8.61 11.09 16.99
N THR A 162 7.45 10.71 17.51
CA THR A 162 7.10 9.29 17.65
C THR A 162 7.11 8.65 16.27
N PRO A 163 7.77 7.50 16.07
CA PRO A 163 7.75 6.79 14.79
C PRO A 163 6.31 6.47 14.35
N LEU A 164 6.00 6.75 13.08
CA LEU A 164 4.71 6.36 12.47
C LEU A 164 4.53 4.84 12.37
N TYR A 165 5.65 4.10 12.34
CA TYR A 165 5.67 2.66 12.32
C TYR A 165 6.66 2.16 13.36
N ASP A 166 6.18 1.24 14.20
CA ASP A 166 6.99 0.57 15.19
C ASP A 166 7.44 -0.77 14.61
N GLU A 167 8.68 -0.79 14.14
CA GLU A 167 9.29 -1.98 13.53
C GLU A 167 9.39 -3.14 14.54
N ASP A 168 9.71 -2.84 15.80
CA ASP A 168 9.86 -3.85 16.85
C ASP A 168 8.51 -4.51 17.15
N MET A 169 7.45 -3.70 17.31
CA MET A 169 6.10 -4.21 17.52
C MET A 169 5.59 -5.00 16.31
N ALA A 170 5.92 -4.58 15.08
CA ALA A 170 5.55 -5.31 13.89
C ALA A 170 6.24 -6.67 13.79
N VAL A 171 7.54 -6.74 14.12
CA VAL A 171 8.29 -8.00 14.17
C VAL A 171 7.69 -8.94 15.22
N GLU A 172 7.39 -8.43 16.41
CA GLU A 172 6.74 -9.22 17.46
C GLU A 172 5.36 -9.73 16.99
N GLY A 173 4.57 -8.89 16.32
CA GLY A 173 3.30 -9.28 15.72
C GLY A 173 3.43 -10.40 14.67
N ILE A 174 4.44 -10.33 13.81
CA ILE A 174 4.74 -11.38 12.82
C ILE A 174 5.14 -12.68 13.50
N LEU A 175 6.01 -12.63 14.52
CA LEU A 175 6.43 -13.82 15.25
C LEU A 175 5.26 -14.45 16.01
N HIS A 176 4.43 -13.63 16.66
CA HIS A 176 3.22 -14.07 17.34
C HIS A 176 2.22 -14.69 16.35
N PHE A 177 2.09 -14.14 15.14
CA PHE A 177 1.29 -14.75 14.08
C PHE A 177 1.81 -16.15 13.72
N PHE A 178 3.11 -16.31 13.51
CA PHE A 178 3.69 -17.62 13.19
C PHE A 178 3.63 -18.62 14.35
N GLU A 179 3.66 -18.16 15.60
CA GLU A 179 3.51 -19.02 16.77
C GLU A 179 2.07 -19.55 16.91
N ASN A 180 1.07 -18.74 16.54
CA ASN A 180 -0.33 -19.05 16.76
C ASN A 180 -1.11 -19.46 15.51
N ILE A 181 -0.46 -19.47 14.33
CA ILE A 181 -1.12 -19.85 13.08
C ILE A 181 -1.67 -21.30 13.18
N PRO A 182 -2.97 -21.52 12.91
CA PRO A 182 -3.50 -22.86 12.82
C PRO A 182 -2.77 -23.68 11.75
N VAL A 183 -2.47 -24.95 12.04
CA VAL A 183 -1.79 -25.85 11.09
C VAL A 183 -2.55 -25.93 9.76
N THR A 184 -3.88 -25.88 9.80
CA THR A 184 -4.75 -25.88 8.63
C THR A 184 -4.49 -24.66 7.73
N ASP A 185 -4.41 -23.47 8.32
CA ASP A 185 -4.21 -22.22 7.59
C ASP A 185 -2.80 -22.15 6.98
N LEU A 186 -1.79 -22.59 7.75
CA LEU A 186 -0.42 -22.68 7.26
C LEU A 186 -0.32 -23.67 6.09
N PHE A 187 -0.94 -24.85 6.22
CA PHE A 187 -0.95 -25.85 5.15
C PHE A 187 -1.64 -25.31 3.90
N GLN A 188 -2.76 -24.60 4.05
CA GLN A 188 -3.50 -24.01 2.95
C GLN A 188 -2.64 -23.01 2.18
N GLN A 189 -1.95 -22.10 2.87
CA GLN A 189 -1.03 -21.13 2.25
C GLN A 189 0.10 -21.84 1.50
N LEU A 190 0.67 -22.89 2.10
CA LEU A 190 1.73 -23.69 1.48
C LEU A 190 1.22 -24.46 0.25
N PHE A 191 0.04 -25.07 0.35
CA PHE A 191 -0.58 -25.84 -0.71
C PHE A 191 -0.81 -25.00 -1.96
N LEU A 192 -1.29 -23.76 -1.81
CA LEU A 192 -1.50 -22.85 -2.94
C LEU A 192 -0.20 -22.47 -3.62
N SER A 193 0.83 -22.20 -2.82
CA SER A 193 2.16 -21.89 -3.33
C SER A 193 2.74 -23.07 -4.12
N LEU A 194 2.59 -24.29 -3.59
CA LEU A 194 3.02 -25.53 -4.25
C LEU A 194 2.20 -25.84 -5.50
N LEU A 195 0.89 -25.63 -5.46
CA LEU A 195 -0.02 -25.86 -6.58
C LEU A 195 0.27 -24.90 -7.72
N GLY A 196 0.49 -23.62 -7.42
CA GLY A 196 0.94 -22.62 -8.40
C GLY A 196 2.26 -23.01 -9.05
N LEU A 197 3.24 -23.44 -8.24
CA LEU A 197 4.52 -23.96 -8.76
C LEU A 197 4.32 -25.21 -9.63
N GLY A 198 3.40 -26.10 -9.24
CA GLY A 198 3.03 -27.30 -9.98
C GLY A 198 2.47 -26.97 -11.36
N PHE A 199 1.56 -25.99 -11.46
CA PHE A 199 1.05 -25.52 -12.74
C PHE A 199 2.16 -24.95 -13.63
N VAL A 200 3.00 -24.05 -13.11
CA VAL A 200 4.12 -23.49 -13.90
C VAL A 200 5.06 -24.60 -14.38
N SER A 201 5.38 -25.58 -13.52
CA SER A 201 6.26 -26.70 -13.88
C SER A 201 5.62 -27.68 -14.87
N ALA A 202 4.29 -27.79 -14.88
CA ALA A 202 3.55 -28.63 -15.82
C ALA A 202 3.39 -27.94 -17.19
N GLU A 203 3.24 -26.62 -17.20
CA GLU A 203 3.20 -25.80 -18.43
C GLU A 203 4.50 -25.97 -19.24
N ASP A 204 5.66 -25.98 -18.58
CA ASP A 204 6.95 -26.23 -19.23
C ASP A 204 7.09 -27.63 -19.88
N LYS A 205 6.29 -28.61 -19.40
CA LYS A 205 6.34 -30.01 -19.86
C LYS A 205 5.17 -30.38 -20.75
N LEU A 206 4.29 -29.43 -21.06
CA LEU A 206 3.07 -29.71 -21.79
C LEU A 206 3.38 -30.11 -23.25
N PRO A 207 2.87 -31.25 -23.74
CA PRO A 207 3.03 -31.62 -25.15
C PRO A 207 2.25 -30.64 -26.04
N ALA A 208 2.70 -30.46 -27.29
CA ALA A 208 2.09 -29.58 -28.29
C ALA A 208 0.67 -30.00 -28.77
N ASP A 209 0.01 -30.91 -28.05
CA ASP A 209 -1.38 -31.28 -28.32
C ASP A 209 -2.31 -30.15 -27.84
N GLU A 210 -3.01 -29.55 -28.79
CA GLU A 210 -3.93 -28.43 -28.59
C GLU A 210 -5.08 -28.78 -27.63
N ASN A 211 -5.50 -30.05 -27.59
CA ASN A 211 -6.61 -30.49 -26.73
C ASN A 211 -6.19 -30.61 -25.26
N LEU A 212 -5.02 -31.19 -25.00
CA LEU A 212 -4.46 -31.29 -23.64
C LEU A 212 -4.06 -29.91 -23.10
N SER A 213 -3.54 -29.04 -23.96
CA SER A 213 -3.24 -27.66 -23.61
C SER A 213 -4.48 -26.89 -23.20
N LYS A 214 -5.55 -26.98 -23.99
CA LYS A 214 -6.85 -26.37 -23.66
C LYS A 214 -7.43 -26.92 -22.35
N LEU A 215 -7.23 -28.20 -22.09
CA LEU A 215 -7.69 -28.84 -20.86
C LEU A 215 -6.96 -28.33 -19.63
N PHE A 216 -5.64 -28.25 -19.72
CA PHE A 216 -4.77 -27.80 -18.66
C PHE A 216 -5.11 -26.36 -18.23
N TYR A 217 -5.22 -25.43 -19.18
CA TYR A 217 -5.59 -24.04 -18.89
C TYR A 217 -7.03 -23.91 -18.36
N LYS A 218 -7.97 -24.77 -18.80
CA LYS A 218 -9.32 -24.82 -18.22
C LYS A 218 -9.28 -25.23 -16.74
N CYS A 219 -8.47 -26.24 -16.39
CA CYS A 219 -8.32 -26.70 -15.00
C CYS A 219 -7.61 -25.66 -14.13
N GLN A 220 -6.56 -25.03 -14.65
CA GLN A 220 -5.87 -23.93 -13.99
C GLN A 220 -6.84 -22.78 -13.71
N GLY A 221 -7.67 -22.40 -14.70
CA GLY A 221 -8.70 -21.36 -14.54
C GLY A 221 -9.74 -21.71 -13.47
N PHE A 222 -10.23 -22.95 -13.45
CA PHE A 222 -11.16 -23.42 -12.41
C PHE A 222 -10.54 -23.40 -11.01
N VAL A 223 -9.30 -23.87 -10.88
CA VAL A 223 -8.57 -23.84 -9.59
C VAL A 223 -8.42 -22.40 -9.12
N VAL A 224 -7.92 -21.49 -9.97
CA VAL A 224 -7.73 -20.07 -9.62
C VAL A 224 -9.07 -19.42 -9.22
N ALA A 225 -10.15 -19.67 -9.96
CA ALA A 225 -11.48 -19.13 -9.65
C ALA A 225 -12.02 -19.66 -8.31
N THR A 226 -11.79 -20.93 -8.00
CA THR A 226 -12.20 -21.55 -6.73
C THR A 226 -11.38 -21.00 -5.56
N CYS A 227 -10.08 -20.75 -5.79
CA CYS A 227 -9.18 -20.15 -4.81
C CYS A 227 -9.58 -18.70 -4.46
N GLN A 228 -9.97 -17.91 -5.46
CA GLN A 228 -10.34 -16.50 -5.27
C GLN A 228 -11.70 -16.29 -4.57
N ARG A 229 -12.62 -17.26 -4.67
CA ARG A 229 -13.97 -17.14 -4.10
C ARG A 229 -14.05 -17.47 -2.60
N ASN A 230 -12.93 -17.78 -1.93
CA ASN A 230 -12.88 -18.18 -0.51
C ASN A 230 -13.88 -19.30 -0.13
N VAL A 231 -14.28 -20.16 -1.09
CA VAL A 231 -15.18 -21.31 -0.86
C VAL A 231 -14.46 -22.45 -0.09
N TRP A 232 -13.25 -22.19 0.40
CA TRP A 232 -12.37 -23.15 1.06
C TRP A 232 -12.78 -23.60 2.45
N ASN A 233 -13.58 -22.82 3.18
CA ASN A 233 -13.75 -23.03 4.62
C ASN A 233 -14.48 -24.32 5.00
N ASP A 234 -15.35 -24.88 4.14
CA ASP A 234 -16.23 -25.97 4.58
C ASP A 234 -15.71 -27.37 4.22
N ASN A 235 -14.76 -27.53 3.28
CA ASN A 235 -14.27 -28.86 2.91
C ASN A 235 -12.92 -28.88 2.14
N TRP A 236 -11.90 -28.16 2.62
CA TRP A 236 -10.59 -28.04 1.96
C TRP A 236 -9.94 -29.39 1.63
N THR A 237 -10.07 -30.41 2.49
CA THR A 237 -9.53 -31.76 2.26
C THR A 237 -10.10 -32.41 1.00
N SER A 238 -11.37 -32.15 0.70
CA SER A 238 -12.04 -32.68 -0.49
C SER A 238 -11.61 -31.95 -1.75
N PHE A 239 -11.37 -30.64 -1.67
CA PHE A 239 -10.81 -29.86 -2.76
C PHE A 239 -9.36 -30.26 -3.08
N ALA A 240 -8.50 -30.37 -2.06
CA ALA A 240 -7.11 -30.78 -2.25
C ALA A 240 -7.02 -32.17 -2.89
N ARG A 241 -7.80 -33.14 -2.38
CA ARG A 241 -7.91 -34.48 -2.98
C ARG A 241 -8.34 -34.42 -4.44
N TRP A 242 -9.40 -33.66 -4.73
CA TRP A 242 -9.91 -33.50 -6.09
C TRP A 242 -8.87 -32.92 -7.06
N VAL A 243 -8.11 -31.90 -6.64
CA VAL A 243 -7.05 -31.30 -7.46
C VAL A 243 -5.94 -32.31 -7.75
N TYR A 244 -5.47 -33.04 -6.74
CA TYR A 244 -4.41 -34.03 -6.90
C TYR A 244 -4.84 -35.17 -7.83
N GLU A 245 -6.03 -35.76 -7.60
CA GLU A 245 -6.57 -36.86 -8.42
C GLU A 245 -6.79 -36.42 -9.87
N THR A 246 -7.31 -35.21 -10.09
CA THR A 246 -7.54 -34.68 -11.43
C THR A 246 -6.23 -34.48 -12.19
N VAL A 247 -5.21 -33.89 -11.54
CA VAL A 247 -3.90 -33.67 -12.17
C VAL A 247 -3.17 -34.99 -12.40
N GLU A 248 -3.22 -35.93 -11.46
CA GLU A 248 -2.65 -37.27 -11.60
C GLU A 248 -3.29 -38.03 -12.77
N THR A 249 -4.62 -38.01 -12.88
CA THR A 249 -5.34 -38.70 -13.97
C THR A 249 -5.04 -38.08 -15.34
N MET A 250 -4.90 -36.74 -15.42
CA MET A 250 -4.46 -36.08 -16.65
C MET A 250 -3.06 -36.49 -17.10
N LEU A 251 -2.17 -36.80 -16.15
CA LEU A 251 -0.81 -37.25 -16.43
C LEU A 251 -0.75 -38.76 -16.71
N ALA A 252 -1.58 -39.57 -16.07
CA ALA A 252 -1.56 -41.03 -16.16
C ALA A 252 -2.38 -41.60 -17.34
N SER A 253 -3.56 -41.04 -17.63
CA SER A 253 -4.45 -41.49 -18.71
C SER A 253 -5.13 -40.33 -19.46
N PRO A 254 -4.36 -39.51 -20.21
CA PRO A 254 -4.90 -38.36 -20.93
C PRO A 254 -6.06 -38.70 -21.89
N GLU A 255 -6.08 -39.89 -22.48
CA GLU A 255 -7.13 -40.34 -23.41
C GLU A 255 -8.49 -40.60 -22.72
N GLU A 256 -8.50 -41.09 -21.47
CA GLU A 256 -9.72 -41.34 -20.70
C GLU A 256 -10.37 -40.03 -20.23
N VAL A 257 -9.54 -39.03 -19.88
CA VAL A 257 -9.99 -37.69 -19.52
C VAL A 257 -10.59 -36.96 -20.73
N ILE A 258 -9.97 -37.10 -21.91
CA ILE A 258 -10.51 -36.54 -23.16
C ILE A 258 -11.84 -37.21 -23.54
N MET A 259 -12.00 -38.53 -23.37
CA MET A 259 -13.27 -39.23 -23.64
C MET A 259 -14.39 -38.82 -22.68
N THR A 260 -14.10 -38.75 -21.38
CA THR A 260 -15.11 -38.40 -20.35
C THR A 260 -15.58 -36.96 -20.49
N LEU A 261 -14.71 -36.04 -20.93
CA LEU A 261 -15.09 -34.65 -21.20
C LEU A 261 -15.88 -34.47 -22.49
N LYS A 262 -15.55 -35.22 -23.56
CA LYS A 262 -16.39 -35.26 -24.76
C LYS A 262 -17.80 -35.78 -24.45
N GLN A 263 -17.92 -36.80 -23.61
CA GLN A 263 -19.23 -37.31 -23.16
C GLN A 263 -20.00 -36.31 -22.27
N ALA A 264 -19.29 -35.49 -21.49
CA ALA A 264 -19.90 -34.46 -20.67
C ALA A 264 -20.37 -33.23 -21.47
N GLU A 265 -19.65 -32.85 -22.54
CA GLU A 265 -20.08 -31.83 -23.51
C GLU A 265 -21.26 -32.30 -24.39
N GLU A 266 -21.48 -33.62 -24.54
CA GLU A 266 -22.52 -34.21 -25.40
C GLU A 266 -23.86 -34.53 -24.70
N THR A 267 -24.02 -34.29 -23.38
CA THR A 267 -25.30 -34.56 -22.69
C THR A 267 -26.19 -33.30 -22.67
N PRO A 268 -27.30 -33.22 -23.43
CA PRO A 268 -28.16 -32.04 -23.40
C PRO A 268 -29.25 -32.22 -22.34
N MET A 269 -29.30 -31.37 -21.31
CA MET A 269 -30.56 -31.06 -20.65
C MET A 269 -30.70 -29.56 -20.41
N GLN A 270 -31.87 -29.08 -20.81
CA GLN A 270 -32.30 -27.69 -20.90
C GLN A 270 -32.20 -26.97 -19.55
N GLU A 271 -31.58 -25.79 -19.54
CA GLU A 271 -32.18 -24.58 -18.97
C GLU A 271 -31.44 -23.32 -19.45
N ASN A 272 -32.23 -22.30 -19.79
CA ASN A 272 -31.77 -21.05 -20.39
C ASN A 272 -30.83 -20.28 -19.46
N GLY A 273 -29.61 -20.03 -19.92
CA GLY A 273 -28.63 -19.14 -19.29
C GLY A 273 -27.26 -19.38 -19.90
N SER A 274 -26.46 -18.32 -20.10
CA SER A 274 -25.14 -18.37 -20.74
C SER A 274 -24.26 -19.54 -20.26
N PRO A 275 -23.64 -20.33 -21.16
CA PRO A 275 -22.84 -21.48 -20.79
C PRO A 275 -21.41 -21.04 -20.53
N THR A 276 -20.99 -20.84 -19.28
CA THR A 276 -19.56 -20.63 -19.01
C THR A 276 -19.05 -21.00 -17.62
N ASP A 277 -19.88 -21.08 -16.57
CA ASP A 277 -19.36 -21.36 -15.21
C ASP A 277 -20.04 -22.57 -14.52
N SER A 278 -21.35 -22.79 -14.74
CA SER A 278 -22.09 -23.89 -14.08
C SER A 278 -21.81 -25.27 -14.68
N GLU A 279 -21.66 -25.36 -16.01
CA GLU A 279 -21.38 -26.61 -16.72
C GLU A 279 -19.98 -27.15 -16.40
N LEU A 280 -19.01 -26.25 -16.21
CA LEU A 280 -17.64 -26.60 -15.83
C LEU A 280 -17.57 -27.04 -14.37
N ASN A 281 -18.21 -26.29 -13.45
CA ASN A 281 -18.35 -26.73 -12.06
C ASN A 281 -19.01 -28.12 -12.00
N HIS A 282 -20.07 -28.35 -12.78
CA HIS A 282 -20.74 -29.64 -12.83
C HIS A 282 -19.87 -30.75 -13.44
N CYS A 283 -19.13 -30.50 -14.53
CA CYS A 283 -18.20 -31.48 -15.11
C CYS A 283 -17.08 -31.86 -14.14
N PHE A 284 -16.46 -30.87 -13.50
CA PHE A 284 -15.36 -31.10 -12.57
C PHE A 284 -15.83 -31.73 -11.24
N LEU A 285 -16.99 -31.33 -10.72
CA LEU A 285 -17.64 -32.00 -9.59
C LEU A 285 -18.03 -33.45 -9.94
N LYS A 286 -18.55 -33.69 -11.14
CA LYS A 286 -18.93 -35.03 -11.60
C LYS A 286 -17.72 -35.94 -11.82
N LEU A 287 -16.60 -35.41 -12.30
CA LEU A 287 -15.32 -36.12 -12.34
C LEU A 287 -14.86 -36.48 -10.92
N GLY A 288 -14.92 -35.53 -9.98
CA GLY A 288 -14.64 -35.82 -8.57
C GLY A 288 -15.50 -36.94 -7.99
N PHE A 289 -16.81 -36.95 -8.27
CA PHE A 289 -17.71 -38.01 -7.81
C PHE A 289 -17.46 -39.37 -8.49
N ILE A 290 -17.15 -39.40 -9.79
CA ILE A 290 -16.92 -40.64 -10.54
C ILE A 290 -15.63 -41.36 -10.07
N PHE A 291 -14.61 -40.60 -9.68
CA PHE A 291 -13.33 -41.19 -9.25
C PHE A 291 -13.27 -41.45 -7.74
N VAL A 292 -13.92 -40.63 -6.90
CA VAL A 292 -14.04 -40.89 -5.45
C VAL A 292 -14.85 -42.16 -5.15
N SER A 293 -15.84 -42.50 -5.99
CA SER A 293 -16.67 -43.69 -5.77
C SER A 293 -16.07 -45.00 -6.29
N LYS A 294 -14.86 -44.96 -6.87
CA LYS A 294 -14.20 -46.16 -7.42
C LYS A 294 -13.28 -46.88 -6.42
N ASP A 295 -13.00 -46.25 -5.28
CA ASP A 295 -12.10 -46.77 -4.23
C ASP A 295 -12.82 -47.22 -2.94
N GLU A 296 -14.16 -47.34 -2.94
CA GLU A 296 -14.94 -47.85 -1.79
C GLU A 296 -15.40 -49.33 -1.90
N ASP A 297 -14.88 -50.13 -2.85
CA ASP A 297 -15.13 -51.58 -2.93
C ASP A 297 -13.89 -52.45 -2.72
#